data_AF-A0A1H9HZL1-F1
#
_entry.id   AF-A0A1H9HZL1-F1
#
_cell.length_a   1.000
_cell.length_b   1.000
_cell.length_c   1.000
_cell.angle_alpha   90.00
_cell.angle_beta   90.00
_cell.angle_gamma   90.00
#
_symmetry.space_group_name_H-M   'P 1'
#
loop_
_entity.id
_entity.type
_entity.pdbx_description
1 polymer ?
#
loop_
_entity_poly.entity_id
_entity_poly.type
_entity_poly.pdbx_seq_one_letter_code
_entity_poly.pdbx_strand_id
1 'polypeptide(L)'
;MTNQLLPPQDWDEFEQLCHGLWIELLSDPEAKMHGRRGQSQNGVDVYGYDHRNGSRELVGIQCKGKDNYLERNVSEAELREEIAKAISFKPAISKFILATTGNRDANIQAFTRAINAENVNAGGFTVSTWSWPDISEKVQDYPALLRKFYPEIFVSPNLYRTHDSLNFTIPLSNDHEQKIAALFEVDDMRGEMLPEFRHEVRDFVLEVASNSFRHGQARKLEIKIFSKSIQIKENGEKFNPIAESGNINTGIDMQGLKYISYFINQYKDELDASYEFNVVHSNNVISLNFNNPIIRVKPDPCLISFSDFQFIGRAEAETAGESQQFHSECKVYTLHISRKDFMMSSLYMYLSKVVSRLPHGKKLRLILPNKHHKEMVESWFDPQIVVVVAS
;
A
#
# COMPACT_ATOMS: atom_id res chain seq x y z
N MET A 1 14.87 5.80 -2.71
CA MET A 1 15.59 5.32 -1.51
C MET A 1 14.54 4.72 -0.61
N THR A 2 14.52 3.41 -0.50
CA THR A 2 13.62 2.65 0.38
C THR A 2 14.02 2.93 1.82
N ASN A 3 13.09 3.45 2.63
CA ASN A 3 13.31 3.55 4.08
C ASN A 3 13.45 2.12 4.61
N GLN A 4 14.67 1.73 4.96
CA GLN A 4 14.94 0.41 5.50
C GLN A 4 14.30 0.31 6.89
N LEU A 5 13.37 -0.63 7.07
CA LEU A 5 12.75 -0.89 8.36
C LEU A 5 13.83 -1.18 9.41
N LEU A 6 13.61 -0.72 10.64
CA LEU A 6 14.44 -1.08 11.79
C LEU A 6 13.94 -2.43 12.34
N PRO A 7 14.77 -3.45 12.64
CA PRO A 7 14.34 -4.62 13.40
C PRO A 7 13.62 -4.21 14.69
N PRO A 8 12.63 -5.02 15.12
CA PRO A 8 12.05 -4.90 16.44
C PRO A 8 13.14 -4.89 17.51
N GLN A 9 13.01 -4.00 18.50
CA GLN A 9 13.95 -3.96 19.63
C GLN A 9 13.64 -5.03 20.65
N ASP A 10 12.38 -5.44 20.75
CA ASP A 10 11.97 -6.52 21.63
C ASP A 10 12.07 -7.88 20.94
N TRP A 11 12.55 -8.86 21.70
CA TRP A 11 12.76 -10.22 21.25
C TRP A 11 11.44 -10.94 20.91
N ASP A 12 10.44 -10.78 21.78
CA ASP A 12 9.15 -11.44 21.63
C ASP A 12 8.38 -10.81 20.43
N GLU A 13 8.59 -9.52 20.17
CA GLU A 13 8.08 -8.84 18.99
C GLU A 13 8.71 -9.34 17.68
N PHE A 14 10.03 -9.59 17.67
CA PHE A 14 10.70 -10.17 16.49
C PHE A 14 10.22 -11.59 16.18
N GLU A 15 10.04 -12.44 17.20
CA GLU A 15 9.46 -13.78 17.03
C GLU A 15 8.04 -13.70 16.45
N GLN A 16 7.21 -12.79 16.94
CA GLN A 16 5.86 -12.58 16.41
C GLN A 16 5.86 -12.06 14.98
N LEU A 17 6.78 -11.17 14.62
CA LEU A 17 6.94 -10.68 13.25
C LEU A 17 7.34 -11.82 12.31
N CYS A 18 8.28 -12.66 12.75
CA CYS A 18 8.66 -13.86 12.02
C CYS A 18 7.47 -14.80 11.87
N HIS A 19 6.73 -15.09 12.94
CA HIS A 19 5.54 -15.93 12.90
C HIS A 19 4.53 -15.44 11.86
N GLY A 20 4.19 -14.15 11.88
CA GLY A 20 3.31 -13.54 10.89
C GLY A 20 3.85 -13.64 9.46
N LEU A 21 5.14 -13.38 9.27
CA LEU A 21 5.79 -13.48 7.96
C LEU A 21 5.76 -14.91 7.40
N TRP A 22 6.03 -15.92 8.23
CA TRP A 22 6.07 -17.32 7.78
C TRP A 22 4.69 -17.96 7.61
N ILE A 23 3.63 -17.43 8.25
CA ILE A 23 2.24 -17.75 7.85
C ILE A 23 2.05 -17.42 6.36
N GLU A 24 2.43 -16.21 5.97
CA GLU A 24 2.24 -15.71 4.60
C GLU A 24 3.15 -16.44 3.61
N LEU A 25 4.44 -16.56 3.91
CA LEU A 25 5.43 -17.15 3.01
C LEU A 25 5.23 -18.64 2.76
N LEU A 26 4.66 -19.38 3.72
CA LEU A 26 4.35 -20.80 3.59
C LEU A 26 2.93 -21.05 3.07
N SER A 27 2.08 -20.01 3.02
CA SER A 27 0.64 -20.14 2.77
C SER A 27 -0.03 -21.09 3.78
N ASP A 28 0.40 -21.03 5.04
CA ASP A 28 -0.07 -21.87 6.14
C ASP A 28 -0.65 -21.03 7.28
N PRO A 29 -1.98 -20.85 7.33
CA PRO A 29 -2.62 -20.12 8.42
C PRO A 29 -2.52 -20.85 9.77
N GLU A 30 -2.15 -22.13 9.77
CA GLU A 30 -1.98 -22.95 10.97
C GLU A 30 -0.53 -23.00 11.47
N ALA A 31 0.40 -22.26 10.86
CA ALA A 31 1.77 -22.14 11.38
C ALA A 31 1.76 -21.57 12.81
N LYS A 32 2.62 -22.10 13.69
CA LYS A 32 2.58 -21.81 15.13
C LYS A 32 3.94 -21.43 15.68
N MET A 33 3.93 -20.53 16.66
CA MET A 33 5.03 -20.39 17.60
C MET A 33 5.14 -21.66 18.46
N HIS A 34 6.36 -22.10 18.72
CA HIS A 34 6.66 -23.37 19.38
C HIS A 34 7.04 -23.14 20.84
N GLY A 35 6.19 -23.58 21.77
CA GLY A 35 6.49 -23.55 23.21
C GLY A 35 6.54 -22.14 23.82
N ARG A 36 6.89 -22.06 25.11
CA ARG A 36 7.12 -20.81 25.85
C ARG A 36 8.59 -20.68 26.25
N ARG A 37 9.06 -19.44 26.47
CA ARG A 37 10.40 -19.16 27.02
C ARG A 37 10.70 -20.06 28.23
N GLY A 38 11.82 -20.77 28.17
CA GLY A 38 12.28 -21.72 29.20
C GLY A 38 11.92 -23.19 28.94
N GLN A 39 11.16 -23.50 27.89
CA GLN A 39 10.96 -24.88 27.42
C GLN A 39 12.05 -25.26 26.40
N SER A 40 12.38 -26.55 26.33
CA SER A 40 13.27 -27.06 25.26
C SER A 40 12.53 -26.98 23.93
N GLN A 41 12.82 -25.94 23.14
CA GLN A 41 12.22 -25.70 21.83
C GLN A 41 12.96 -26.41 20.69
N ASN A 42 13.98 -27.22 21.01
CA ASN A 42 14.82 -27.92 20.03
C ASN A 42 15.35 -27.01 18.91
N GLY A 43 15.62 -25.74 19.24
CA GLY A 43 16.10 -24.75 18.27
C GLY A 43 15.08 -24.42 17.17
N VAL A 44 13.77 -24.48 17.45
CA VAL A 44 12.70 -24.05 16.53
C VAL A 44 11.71 -23.20 17.32
N ASP A 45 11.59 -21.91 16.96
CA ASP A 45 10.67 -20.96 17.60
C ASP A 45 9.33 -20.88 16.85
N VAL A 46 9.32 -21.11 15.53
CA VAL A 46 8.12 -21.16 14.69
C VAL A 46 8.17 -22.39 13.80
N TYR A 47 7.03 -23.05 13.58
CA TYR A 47 6.92 -24.13 12.59
C TYR A 47 5.63 -24.04 11.79
N GLY A 48 5.67 -24.54 10.56
CA GLY A 48 4.53 -24.59 9.65
C GLY A 48 4.81 -25.49 8.44
N TYR A 49 3.78 -25.79 7.66
CA TYR A 49 3.91 -26.59 6.45
C TYR A 49 3.98 -25.70 5.22
N ASP A 50 4.95 -25.90 4.33
CA ASP A 50 4.95 -25.21 3.04
C ASP A 50 3.83 -25.75 2.16
N HIS A 51 2.78 -24.97 1.93
CA HIS A 51 1.63 -25.33 1.09
C HIS A 51 1.74 -24.83 -0.35
N ARG A 52 2.82 -24.11 -0.67
CA ARG A 52 3.01 -23.60 -2.03
C ARG A 52 3.24 -24.75 -3.00
N ASN A 53 2.67 -24.63 -4.18
CA ASN A 53 2.79 -25.62 -5.26
C ASN A 53 2.38 -27.05 -4.85
N GLY A 54 1.51 -27.20 -3.84
CA GLY A 54 1.06 -28.50 -3.34
C GLY A 54 2.07 -29.25 -2.46
N SER A 55 3.14 -28.59 -1.99
CA SER A 55 4.06 -29.15 -1.00
C SER A 55 3.37 -29.39 0.35
N ARG A 56 4.00 -30.23 1.19
CA ARG A 56 3.64 -30.46 2.60
C ARG A 56 4.90 -30.62 3.45
N GLU A 57 5.97 -29.94 3.07
CA GLU A 57 7.23 -29.96 3.79
C GLU A 57 7.10 -29.21 5.10
N LEU A 58 7.47 -29.84 6.21
CA LEU A 58 7.48 -29.19 7.51
C LEU A 58 8.73 -28.29 7.61
N VAL A 59 8.51 -27.01 7.89
CA VAL A 59 9.54 -25.99 8.02
C VAL A 59 9.65 -25.57 9.48
N GLY A 60 10.87 -25.59 10.02
CA GLY A 60 11.19 -25.02 11.33
C GLY A 60 11.99 -23.73 11.17
N ILE A 61 11.65 -22.71 11.95
CA ILE A 61 12.29 -21.40 11.95
C ILE A 61 12.81 -21.11 13.36
N GLN A 62 14.09 -20.81 13.47
CA GLN A 62 14.71 -20.25 14.66
C GLN A 62 14.91 -18.76 14.44
N CYS A 63 14.37 -17.94 15.32
CA CYS A 63 14.65 -16.52 15.38
C CYS A 63 15.98 -16.31 16.13
N LYS A 64 16.73 -15.25 15.81
CA LYS A 64 17.85 -14.71 16.61
C LYS A 64 17.97 -13.20 16.58
N GLY A 65 17.85 -12.61 17.75
CA GLY A 65 17.81 -11.17 17.99
C GLY A 65 19.18 -10.77 18.43
N LYS A 66 19.76 -9.83 17.71
CA LYS A 66 21.08 -9.29 17.97
C LYS A 66 20.87 -7.85 18.42
N ASP A 67 21.26 -7.57 19.65
CA ASP A 67 20.99 -6.30 20.33
C ASP A 67 21.55 -5.08 19.55
N ASN A 68 20.70 -4.06 19.42
CA ASN A 68 21.06 -2.66 19.11
C ASN A 68 21.99 -2.41 17.92
N TYR A 69 22.02 -3.25 16.88
CA TYR A 69 22.84 -3.05 15.67
C TYR A 69 24.35 -2.87 15.92
N LEU A 70 24.81 -3.04 17.17
CA LEU A 70 26.17 -2.74 17.62
C LEU A 70 27.14 -3.90 17.34
N GLU A 71 26.92 -4.59 16.21
CA GLU A 71 27.73 -5.71 15.72
C GLU A 71 27.75 -6.95 16.64
N ARG A 72 26.78 -7.85 16.43
CA ARG A 72 27.03 -9.30 16.49
C ARG A 72 26.19 -9.99 15.41
N ASN A 73 26.72 -10.17 14.21
CA ASN A 73 26.11 -11.07 13.23
C ASN A 73 25.99 -12.49 13.82
N VAL A 74 25.16 -13.33 13.22
CA VAL A 74 25.19 -14.77 13.48
C VAL A 74 26.60 -15.29 13.18
N SER A 75 27.16 -16.09 14.07
CA SER A 75 28.43 -16.81 13.84
C SER A 75 28.21 -18.23 13.31
N GLU A 76 29.23 -18.82 12.68
CA GLU A 76 29.15 -20.21 12.22
C GLU A 76 28.92 -21.18 13.38
N ALA A 77 29.51 -20.93 14.54
CA ALA A 77 29.32 -21.75 15.74
C ALA A 77 27.86 -21.71 16.22
N GLU A 78 27.26 -20.52 16.30
CA GLU A 78 25.85 -20.38 16.65
C GLU A 78 24.95 -21.09 15.63
N LEU A 79 25.20 -20.94 14.33
CA LEU A 79 24.41 -21.63 13.31
C LEU A 79 24.52 -23.16 13.44
N ARG A 80 25.72 -23.69 13.68
CA ARG A 80 25.93 -25.14 13.93
C ARG A 80 25.18 -25.64 15.16
N GLU A 81 25.21 -24.87 16.24
CA GLU A 81 24.51 -25.22 17.48
C GLU A 81 23.00 -25.28 17.29
N GLU A 82 22.40 -24.31 16.59
CA GLU A 82 20.94 -24.32 16.35
C GLU A 82 20.54 -25.45 15.39
N ILE A 83 21.34 -25.73 14.35
CA ILE A 83 21.13 -26.88 13.47
C ILE A 83 21.16 -28.19 14.28
N ALA A 84 22.12 -28.36 15.18
CA ALA A 84 22.24 -29.57 15.99
C ALA A 84 21.01 -29.79 16.89
N LYS A 85 20.42 -28.72 17.43
CA LYS A 85 19.16 -28.82 18.19
C LYS A 85 17.99 -29.20 17.29
N ALA A 86 17.88 -28.59 16.11
CA ALA A 86 16.77 -28.80 15.18
C ALA A 86 16.69 -30.24 14.62
N ILE A 87 17.81 -30.98 14.59
CA ILE A 87 17.83 -32.42 14.25
C ILE A 87 16.89 -33.25 15.14
N SER A 88 16.72 -32.83 16.40
CA SER A 88 15.88 -33.54 17.37
C SER A 88 14.40 -33.12 17.31
N PHE A 89 14.03 -32.16 16.47
CA PHE A 89 12.65 -31.71 16.33
C PHE A 89 11.75 -32.83 15.82
N LYS A 90 10.55 -32.96 16.41
CA LYS A 90 9.57 -34.01 16.08
C LYS A 90 8.19 -33.42 15.79
N PRO A 91 7.53 -33.80 14.67
CA PRO A 91 8.06 -34.64 13.59
C PRO A 91 9.24 -33.96 12.85
N ALA A 92 10.06 -34.74 12.14
CA ALA A 92 11.28 -34.21 11.51
C ALA A 92 10.94 -33.12 10.49
N ILE A 93 11.68 -32.01 10.54
CA ILE A 93 11.55 -30.92 9.56
C ILE A 93 12.27 -31.28 8.25
N SER A 94 11.77 -30.76 7.15
CA SER A 94 12.39 -30.82 5.81
C SER A 94 13.31 -29.62 5.56
N LYS A 95 13.02 -28.49 6.21
CA LYS A 95 13.77 -27.24 6.09
C LYS A 95 13.89 -26.54 7.44
N PHE A 96 15.10 -26.05 7.70
CA PHE A 96 15.44 -25.22 8.83
C PHE A 96 15.81 -23.80 8.35
N ILE A 97 15.23 -22.79 8.98
CA ILE A 97 15.51 -21.39 8.69
C ILE A 97 16.03 -20.72 9.95
N LEU A 98 17.20 -20.09 9.87
CA LEU A 98 17.68 -19.18 10.90
C LEU A 98 17.37 -17.74 10.47
N ALA A 99 16.39 -17.12 11.11
CA ALA A 99 15.98 -15.74 10.90
C ALA A 99 16.69 -14.83 11.90
N THR A 100 17.35 -13.76 11.47
CA THR A 100 18.10 -12.89 12.37
C THR A 100 17.87 -11.41 12.13
N THR A 101 17.93 -10.61 13.21
CA THR A 101 17.96 -9.14 13.11
C THR A 101 19.34 -8.60 12.67
N GLY A 102 20.35 -9.47 12.51
CA GLY A 102 21.67 -9.11 12.00
C GLY A 102 21.71 -8.85 10.49
N ASN A 103 22.80 -8.26 10.01
CA ASN A 103 22.99 -7.94 8.59
C ASN A 103 23.36 -9.17 7.75
N ARG A 104 23.30 -9.02 6.42
CA ARG A 104 23.83 -10.03 5.48
C ARG A 104 25.31 -10.25 5.74
N ASP A 105 25.71 -11.52 5.90
CA ASP A 105 27.09 -11.92 6.12
C ASP A 105 27.50 -12.96 5.07
N ALA A 106 28.48 -12.59 4.23
CA ALA A 106 28.93 -13.44 3.13
C ALA A 106 29.55 -14.76 3.61
N ASN A 107 30.20 -14.76 4.78
CA ASN A 107 30.80 -15.96 5.36
C ASN A 107 29.71 -16.93 5.82
N ILE A 108 28.68 -16.42 6.50
CA ILE A 108 27.54 -17.26 6.93
C ILE A 108 26.75 -17.80 5.74
N GLN A 109 26.57 -17.00 4.68
CA GLN A 109 25.93 -17.47 3.46
C GLN A 109 26.77 -18.56 2.76
N ALA A 110 28.09 -18.39 2.68
CA ALA A 110 28.99 -19.41 2.13
C ALA A 110 28.97 -20.69 2.96
N PHE A 111 28.99 -20.55 4.27
CA PHE A 111 28.92 -21.65 5.21
C PHE A 111 27.58 -22.40 5.11
N THR A 112 26.46 -21.70 4.98
CA THR A 112 25.14 -22.31 4.76
C THR A 112 25.08 -23.10 3.45
N ARG A 113 25.71 -22.60 2.38
CA ARG A 113 25.83 -23.36 1.11
C ARG A 113 26.66 -24.62 1.28
N ALA A 114 27.76 -24.56 2.03
CA ALA A 114 28.61 -25.72 2.31
C ALA A 114 27.85 -26.79 3.11
N ILE A 115 27.14 -26.41 4.19
CA ILE A 115 26.29 -27.34 4.96
C ILE A 115 25.26 -28.01 4.06
N ASN A 116 24.57 -27.25 3.22
CA ASN A 116 23.56 -27.83 2.33
C ASN A 116 24.17 -28.81 1.32
N ALA A 117 25.34 -28.50 0.76
CA ALA A 117 26.04 -29.42 -0.14
C ALA A 117 26.43 -30.73 0.56
N GLU A 118 26.79 -30.68 1.84
CA GLU A 118 27.09 -31.86 2.67
C GLU A 118 25.80 -32.63 3.04
N ASN A 119 24.71 -31.93 3.39
CA ASN A 119 23.45 -32.53 3.87
C ASN A 119 22.65 -33.27 2.78
N VAL A 120 22.85 -32.96 1.49
CA VAL A 120 22.13 -33.60 0.36
C VAL A 120 22.29 -35.13 0.33
N ASN A 121 23.35 -35.68 0.93
CA ASN A 121 23.61 -37.12 0.94
C ASN A 121 23.24 -37.84 2.26
N ALA A 122 22.87 -37.10 3.32
CA ALA A 122 22.70 -37.65 4.68
C ALA A 122 21.23 -37.80 5.13
N GLY A 123 20.25 -37.44 4.29
CA GLY A 123 18.82 -37.47 4.64
C GLY A 123 18.42 -36.42 5.68
N GLY A 124 19.21 -35.35 5.81
CA GLY A 124 18.92 -34.21 6.69
C GLY A 124 17.98 -33.19 6.05
N PHE A 125 17.72 -32.09 6.78
CA PHE A 125 16.97 -30.95 6.28
C PHE A 125 17.86 -29.93 5.56
N THR A 126 17.24 -29.12 4.70
CA THR A 126 17.89 -27.95 4.08
C THR A 126 17.98 -26.80 5.08
N VAL A 127 19.08 -26.04 5.05
CA VAL A 127 19.33 -24.89 5.92
C VAL A 127 19.24 -23.60 5.12
N SER A 128 18.60 -22.57 5.66
CA SER A 128 18.57 -21.22 5.08
C SER A 128 18.78 -20.18 6.16
N THR A 129 19.49 -19.10 5.83
CA THR A 129 19.70 -17.97 6.73
C THR A 129 19.02 -16.74 6.16
N TRP A 130 18.19 -16.07 6.96
CA TRP A 130 17.47 -14.86 6.61
C TRP A 130 17.98 -13.71 7.46
N SER A 131 18.67 -12.77 6.83
CA SER A 131 19.15 -11.57 7.51
C SER A 131 18.04 -10.53 7.63
N TRP A 132 18.27 -9.49 8.45
CA TRP A 132 17.31 -8.41 8.58
C TRP A 132 16.96 -7.73 7.26
N PRO A 133 17.92 -7.39 6.38
CA PRO A 133 17.59 -6.90 5.04
C PRO A 133 16.63 -7.83 4.26
N ASP A 134 16.80 -9.15 4.34
CA ASP A 134 15.93 -10.10 3.65
C ASP A 134 14.52 -10.13 4.26
N ILE A 135 14.44 -10.13 5.59
CA ILE A 135 13.18 -10.14 6.35
C ILE A 135 12.42 -8.84 6.11
N SER A 136 13.07 -7.70 6.29
CA SER A 136 12.45 -6.37 6.13
C SER A 136 11.98 -6.11 4.71
N GLU A 137 12.70 -6.58 3.69
CA GLU A 137 12.25 -6.52 2.30
C GLU A 137 10.96 -7.33 2.12
N LYS A 138 10.88 -8.55 2.70
CA LYS A 138 9.67 -9.37 2.61
C LYS A 138 8.52 -8.89 3.46
N VAL A 139 8.74 -8.34 4.65
CA VAL A 139 7.69 -7.75 5.48
C VAL A 139 6.98 -6.62 4.73
N GLN A 140 7.70 -5.86 3.91
CA GLN A 140 7.11 -4.78 3.11
C GLN A 140 6.12 -5.28 2.04
N ASP A 141 6.22 -6.54 1.60
CA ASP A 141 5.26 -7.17 0.70
C ASP A 141 3.92 -7.47 1.41
N TYR A 142 3.86 -7.37 2.75
CA TYR A 142 2.71 -7.76 3.59
C TYR A 142 2.20 -6.60 4.48
N PRO A 143 1.21 -5.82 4.01
CA PRO A 143 0.74 -4.61 4.68
C PRO A 143 0.10 -4.84 6.04
N ALA A 144 -0.53 -6.00 6.23
CA ALA A 144 -1.08 -6.37 7.53
C ALA A 144 0.03 -6.51 8.58
N LEU A 145 1.19 -7.05 8.19
CA LEU A 145 2.37 -7.12 9.05
C LEU A 145 2.97 -5.73 9.27
N LEU A 146 3.11 -4.91 8.21
CA LEU A 146 3.57 -3.53 8.36
C LEU A 146 2.69 -2.73 9.33
N ARG A 147 1.37 -2.79 9.22
CA ARG A 147 0.46 -2.06 10.12
C ARG A 147 0.55 -2.54 11.57
N LYS A 148 0.79 -3.84 11.77
CA LYS A 148 0.87 -4.43 13.11
C LYS A 148 2.19 -4.09 13.82
N PHE A 149 3.31 -4.22 13.13
CA PHE A 149 4.65 -4.13 13.72
C PHE A 149 5.36 -2.79 13.49
N TYR A 150 4.90 -2.01 12.51
CA TYR A 150 5.43 -0.69 12.17
C TYR A 150 4.31 0.35 12.01
N PRO A 151 3.41 0.50 13.01
CA PRO A 151 2.29 1.42 12.91
C PRO A 151 2.74 2.87 12.69
N GLU A 152 3.94 3.26 13.13
CA GLU A 152 4.54 4.59 12.94
C GLU A 152 4.83 4.95 11.48
N ILE A 153 4.93 3.96 10.59
CA ILE A 153 4.95 4.22 9.14
C ILE A 153 3.61 4.82 8.69
N PHE A 154 2.53 4.48 9.39
CA PHE A 154 1.17 4.94 9.13
C PHE A 154 0.74 6.09 10.06
N VAL A 155 1.33 6.21 11.25
CA VAL A 155 1.22 7.41 12.11
C VAL A 155 2.19 8.44 11.58
N SER A 156 1.76 9.18 10.56
CA SER A 156 2.60 10.20 9.96
C SER A 156 2.86 11.31 10.99
N PRO A 157 4.12 11.65 11.34
CA PRO A 157 4.44 12.84 12.16
C PRO A 157 3.94 14.15 11.53
N ASN A 158 3.40 14.07 10.32
CA ASN A 158 2.77 15.17 9.63
C ASN A 158 1.26 15.28 9.89
N LEU A 159 0.56 14.27 10.41
CA LEU A 159 -0.88 14.35 10.71
C LEU A 159 -1.10 14.77 12.15
N TYR A 160 -1.82 15.87 12.37
CA TYR A 160 -2.21 16.31 13.71
C TYR A 160 -3.56 17.02 13.69
N ARG A 161 -4.27 16.93 14.80
CA ARG A 161 -5.55 17.58 15.00
C ARG A 161 -5.36 18.86 15.83
N THR A 162 -5.88 19.97 15.35
CA THR A 162 -6.09 21.20 16.13
C THR A 162 -7.52 21.23 16.65
N HIS A 163 -7.92 22.34 17.30
CA HIS A 163 -9.29 22.50 17.78
C HIS A 163 -10.34 22.41 16.66
N ASP A 164 -10.00 22.85 15.45
CA ASP A 164 -10.94 23.09 14.34
C ASP A 164 -10.60 22.34 13.04
N SER A 165 -9.41 21.72 12.95
CA SER A 165 -8.97 21.06 11.73
C SER A 165 -8.09 19.83 11.95
N LEU A 166 -8.15 18.93 10.98
CA LEU A 166 -7.15 17.90 10.75
C LEU A 166 -6.12 18.45 9.77
N ASN A 167 -4.85 18.43 10.15
CA ASN A 167 -3.77 19.07 9.40
C ASN A 167 -2.76 18.02 8.99
N PHE A 168 -2.31 18.08 7.73
CA PHE A 168 -1.18 17.26 7.28
C PHE A 168 -0.28 17.93 6.27
N THR A 169 0.98 17.49 6.27
CA THR A 169 2.05 18.00 5.40
C THR A 169 2.60 16.88 4.53
N ILE A 170 2.72 17.13 3.23
CA ILE A 170 3.29 16.20 2.25
C ILE A 170 4.52 16.85 1.61
N PRO A 171 5.75 16.41 1.92
CA PRO A 171 6.93 16.84 1.19
C PRO A 171 7.00 16.14 -0.17
N LEU A 172 7.61 16.79 -1.16
CA LEU A 172 7.98 16.17 -2.42
C LEU A 172 8.84 14.94 -2.14
N SER A 173 8.37 13.79 -2.60
CA SER A 173 9.03 12.50 -2.42
C SER A 173 8.59 11.54 -3.51
N ASN A 174 9.33 10.46 -3.76
CA ASN A 174 8.97 9.49 -4.80
C ASN A 174 7.69 8.69 -4.45
N ASP A 175 7.29 8.71 -3.18
CA ASP A 175 6.20 7.95 -2.60
C ASP A 175 5.04 8.84 -2.08
N HIS A 176 4.95 10.10 -2.54
CA HIS A 176 3.93 11.04 -2.09
C HIS A 176 2.50 10.57 -2.39
N GLU A 177 2.28 9.90 -3.53
CA GLU A 177 0.98 9.34 -3.91
C GLU A 177 0.53 8.28 -2.87
N GLN A 178 1.43 7.39 -2.45
CA GLN A 178 1.16 6.35 -1.45
C GLN A 178 0.92 6.96 -0.06
N LYS A 179 1.70 7.99 0.29
CA LYS A 179 1.53 8.71 1.57
C LYS A 179 0.17 9.40 1.66
N ILE A 180 -0.27 10.08 0.59
CA ILE A 180 -1.60 10.68 0.55
C ILE A 180 -2.66 9.59 0.64
N ALA A 181 -2.55 8.51 -0.14
CA ALA A 181 -3.52 7.42 -0.09
C ALA A 181 -3.65 6.81 1.32
N ALA A 182 -2.52 6.55 1.99
CA ALA A 182 -2.49 6.01 3.35
C ALA A 182 -3.09 6.99 4.37
N LEU A 183 -2.83 8.29 4.25
CA LEU A 183 -3.39 9.31 5.13
C LEU A 183 -4.91 9.39 5.05
N PHE A 184 -5.49 9.11 3.89
CA PHE A 184 -6.94 9.07 3.75
C PHE A 184 -7.58 7.81 4.35
N GLU A 185 -6.78 6.84 4.81
CA GLU A 185 -7.26 5.59 5.41
C GLU A 185 -7.09 5.50 6.93
N VAL A 186 -6.52 6.53 7.56
CA VAL A 186 -6.39 6.59 9.03
C VAL A 186 -7.73 6.91 9.69
N ASP A 187 -7.93 6.45 10.93
CA ASP A 187 -9.20 6.58 11.64
C ASP A 187 -9.63 8.05 11.84
N ASP A 188 -8.67 8.95 12.05
CA ASP A 188 -8.93 10.39 12.12
C ASP A 188 -9.61 10.91 10.84
N MET A 189 -9.15 10.48 9.66
CA MET A 189 -9.76 10.90 8.38
C MET A 189 -11.12 10.22 8.15
N ARG A 190 -11.26 8.96 8.56
CA ARG A 190 -12.52 8.21 8.43
C ARG A 190 -13.66 8.87 9.19
N GLY A 191 -13.36 9.61 10.25
CA GLY A 191 -14.33 10.40 11.01
C GLY A 191 -14.81 11.69 10.32
N GLU A 192 -14.10 12.18 9.30
CA GLU A 192 -14.38 13.49 8.68
C GLU A 192 -15.34 13.39 7.48
N MET A 193 -15.40 12.23 6.80
CA MET A 193 -16.06 12.07 5.51
C MET A 193 -16.69 10.68 5.36
N LEU A 194 -17.78 10.60 4.58
CA LEU A 194 -18.34 9.31 4.16
C LEU A 194 -17.31 8.53 3.32
N PRO A 195 -17.26 7.19 3.39
CA PRO A 195 -16.18 6.39 2.81
C PRO A 195 -15.92 6.66 1.33
N GLU A 196 -16.96 6.67 0.50
CA GLU A 196 -16.83 6.85 -0.93
C GLU A 196 -16.44 8.30 -1.28
N PHE A 197 -17.05 9.28 -0.60
CA PHE A 197 -16.69 10.70 -0.78
C PHE A 197 -15.25 10.98 -0.33
N ARG A 198 -14.76 10.28 0.70
CA ARG A 198 -13.37 10.35 1.15
C ARG A 198 -12.40 9.92 0.04
N HIS A 199 -12.71 8.87 -0.71
CA HIS A 199 -11.90 8.45 -1.85
C HIS A 199 -11.90 9.50 -2.97
N GLU A 200 -13.04 10.17 -3.19
CA GLU A 200 -13.13 11.24 -4.18
C GLU A 200 -12.26 12.44 -3.85
N VAL A 201 -12.27 12.85 -2.58
CA VAL A 201 -11.41 13.92 -2.05
C VAL A 201 -9.95 13.51 -2.06
N ARG A 202 -9.62 12.26 -1.70
CA ARG A 202 -8.26 11.71 -1.80
C ARG A 202 -7.73 11.85 -3.21
N ASP A 203 -8.50 11.40 -4.20
CA ASP A 203 -8.11 11.47 -5.61
C ASP A 203 -7.94 12.93 -6.06
N PHE A 204 -8.82 13.83 -5.60
CA PHE A 204 -8.67 15.26 -5.89
C PHE A 204 -7.35 15.81 -5.35
N VAL A 205 -7.01 15.47 -4.10
CA VAL A 205 -5.76 15.87 -3.45
C VAL A 205 -4.53 15.26 -4.16
N LEU A 206 -4.61 14.00 -4.60
CA LEU A 206 -3.55 13.34 -5.37
C LEU A 206 -3.26 14.06 -6.69
N GLU A 207 -4.31 14.45 -7.41
CA GLU A 207 -4.16 15.16 -8.68
C GLU A 207 -3.59 16.57 -8.46
N VAL A 208 -4.06 17.29 -7.43
CA VAL A 208 -3.48 18.58 -7.06
C VAL A 208 -2.00 18.43 -6.70
N ALA A 209 -1.65 17.47 -5.84
CA ALA A 209 -0.28 17.22 -5.43
C ALA A 209 0.63 16.88 -6.61
N SER A 210 0.18 15.98 -7.48
CA SER A 210 0.94 15.55 -8.66
C SER A 210 1.22 16.70 -9.60
N ASN A 211 0.23 17.56 -9.86
CA ASN A 211 0.41 18.73 -10.71
C ASN A 211 1.31 19.79 -10.06
N SER A 212 1.10 20.09 -8.77
CA SER A 212 1.96 21.04 -8.03
C SER A 212 3.41 20.58 -8.00
N PHE A 213 3.68 19.29 -7.79
CA PHE A 213 5.04 18.76 -7.74
C PHE A 213 5.71 18.64 -9.11
N ARG A 214 5.00 18.12 -10.13
CA ARG A 214 5.59 17.88 -11.46
C ARG A 214 5.67 19.14 -12.30
N HIS A 215 4.62 19.96 -12.29
CA HIS A 215 4.48 21.13 -13.17
C HIS A 215 4.70 22.44 -12.42
N GLY A 216 4.17 22.55 -11.21
CA GLY A 216 4.36 23.73 -10.35
C GLY A 216 5.71 23.78 -9.63
N GLN A 217 6.55 22.75 -9.75
CA GLN A 217 7.85 22.63 -9.06
C GLN A 217 7.78 22.78 -7.52
N ALA A 218 6.61 22.55 -6.93
CA ALA A 218 6.42 22.59 -5.49
C ALA A 218 7.33 21.57 -4.80
N ARG A 219 7.69 21.87 -3.54
CA ARG A 219 8.48 20.97 -2.68
C ARG A 219 7.69 20.48 -1.47
N LYS A 220 6.55 21.10 -1.18
CA LYS A 220 5.73 20.81 0.00
C LYS A 220 4.28 21.21 -0.26
N LEU A 221 3.37 20.35 0.18
CA LEU A 221 1.95 20.64 0.36
C LEU A 221 1.60 20.64 1.85
N GLU A 222 0.71 21.53 2.25
CA GLU A 222 0.05 21.59 3.55
C GLU A 222 -1.45 21.51 3.30
N ILE A 223 -2.10 20.50 3.87
CA ILE A 223 -3.53 20.25 3.69
C ILE A 223 -4.21 20.38 5.04
N LYS A 224 -5.30 21.12 5.07
CA LYS A 224 -6.12 21.33 6.25
C LYS A 224 -7.56 20.98 5.94
N ILE A 225 -8.15 20.14 6.77
CA ILE A 225 -9.54 19.71 6.67
C ILE A 225 -10.27 20.25 7.88
N PHE A 226 -11.18 21.18 7.63
CA PHE A 226 -12.12 21.73 8.60
C PHE A 226 -13.48 21.06 8.42
N SER A 227 -14.39 21.28 9.37
CA SER A 227 -15.75 20.73 9.29
C SER A 227 -16.50 21.08 7.99
N LYS A 228 -16.20 22.23 7.36
CA LYS A 228 -16.88 22.73 6.14
C LYS A 228 -15.92 23.17 5.03
N SER A 229 -14.60 22.94 5.16
CA SER A 229 -13.67 23.34 4.11
C SER A 229 -12.43 22.48 4.07
N ILE A 230 -11.84 22.39 2.88
CA ILE A 230 -10.54 21.78 2.66
C ILE A 230 -9.64 22.84 2.04
N GLN A 231 -8.48 23.07 2.64
CA GLN A 231 -7.46 23.97 2.12
C GLN A 231 -6.22 23.18 1.75
N ILE A 232 -5.71 23.39 0.54
CA ILE A 232 -4.46 22.82 0.04
C ILE A 232 -3.53 23.98 -0.29
N LYS A 233 -2.47 24.13 0.49
CA LYS A 233 -1.45 25.16 0.32
C LYS A 233 -0.14 24.54 -0.14
N GLU A 234 0.53 25.16 -1.10
CA GLU A 234 1.76 24.62 -1.67
C GLU A 234 2.75 25.71 -2.09
N ASN A 235 4.03 25.39 -2.16
CA ASN A 235 5.13 26.37 -2.27
C ASN A 235 5.85 26.40 -3.65
N GLY A 236 5.16 25.99 -4.70
CA GLY A 236 5.62 26.03 -6.09
C GLY A 236 5.36 27.37 -6.79
N GLU A 237 5.62 27.39 -8.09
CA GLU A 237 5.33 28.50 -8.99
C GLU A 237 3.80 28.71 -9.11
N LYS A 238 3.40 29.93 -9.49
CA LYS A 238 1.98 30.27 -9.65
C LYS A 238 1.30 29.35 -10.66
N PHE A 239 0.42 28.48 -10.18
CA PHE A 239 -0.32 27.54 -11.00
C PHE A 239 -1.74 27.35 -10.45
N ASN A 240 -2.76 27.65 -11.26
CA ASN A 240 -4.16 27.53 -10.86
C ASN A 240 -4.78 26.24 -11.46
N PRO A 241 -4.79 25.11 -10.74
CA PRO A 241 -5.33 23.87 -11.28
C PRO A 241 -6.84 23.95 -11.56
N ILE A 242 -7.58 24.80 -10.85
CA ILE A 242 -9.03 24.97 -11.10
C ILE A 242 -9.25 25.61 -12.46
N ALA A 243 -8.56 26.72 -12.76
CA ALA A 243 -8.70 27.38 -14.05
C ALA A 243 -8.16 26.53 -15.20
N GLU A 244 -6.99 25.92 -15.03
CA GLU A 244 -6.38 25.06 -16.06
C GLU A 244 -7.22 23.81 -16.35
N SER A 245 -7.96 23.29 -15.36
CA SER A 245 -8.89 22.17 -15.55
C SER A 245 -10.06 22.44 -16.49
N GLY A 246 -10.41 23.71 -16.70
CA GLY A 246 -11.41 24.10 -17.69
C GLY A 246 -10.92 23.99 -19.14
N ASN A 247 -9.61 23.84 -19.36
CA ASN A 247 -9.01 23.79 -20.69
C ASN A 247 -8.87 22.34 -21.17
N ILE A 248 -9.73 21.91 -22.09
CA ILE A 248 -9.81 20.53 -22.58
C ILE A 248 -8.54 20.10 -23.37
N ASN A 249 -7.70 21.06 -23.79
CA ASN A 249 -6.49 20.82 -24.60
C ASN A 249 -5.19 20.64 -23.79
N THR A 250 -5.27 20.37 -22.48
CA THR A 250 -4.09 20.07 -21.65
C THR A 250 -3.26 18.93 -22.25
N GLY A 251 -1.93 19.07 -22.24
CA GLY A 251 -1.01 18.03 -22.70
C GLY A 251 -1.19 16.70 -21.96
N ILE A 252 -0.62 15.62 -22.51
CA ILE A 252 -0.77 14.24 -21.98
C ILE A 252 -0.45 14.15 -20.48
N ASP A 253 0.50 14.96 -19.99
CA ASP A 253 0.99 14.94 -18.61
C ASP A 253 0.16 15.78 -17.61
N MET A 254 -0.92 16.43 -18.07
CA MET A 254 -1.79 17.32 -17.27
C MET A 254 -3.26 16.86 -17.27
N GLN A 255 -3.58 15.63 -17.70
CA GLN A 255 -4.98 15.21 -17.78
C GLN A 255 -5.60 14.90 -16.41
N GLY A 256 -4.82 14.82 -15.33
CA GLY A 256 -5.27 14.86 -13.94
C GLY A 256 -6.14 16.08 -13.61
N LEU A 257 -5.93 17.18 -14.34
CA LEU A 257 -6.81 18.33 -14.30
C LEU A 257 -8.25 17.99 -14.73
N LYS A 258 -8.46 16.98 -15.59
CA LYS A 258 -9.83 16.55 -15.97
C LYS A 258 -10.59 15.98 -14.78
N TYR A 259 -9.92 15.29 -13.85
CA TYR A 259 -10.56 14.82 -12.62
C TYR A 259 -10.88 15.98 -11.68
N ILE A 260 -9.97 16.96 -11.56
CA ILE A 260 -10.24 18.20 -10.81
C ILE A 260 -11.48 18.90 -11.38
N SER A 261 -11.58 19.03 -12.71
CA SER A 261 -12.76 19.59 -13.38
C SER A 261 -14.03 18.78 -13.10
N TYR A 262 -13.94 17.45 -13.22
CA TYR A 262 -15.04 16.53 -12.92
C TYR A 262 -15.56 16.71 -11.50
N PHE A 263 -14.67 16.65 -10.51
CA PHE A 263 -14.99 16.78 -9.09
C PHE A 263 -15.68 18.11 -8.82
N ILE A 264 -15.10 19.22 -9.27
CA ILE A 264 -15.67 20.56 -9.04
C ILE A 264 -17.05 20.69 -9.70
N ASN A 265 -17.22 20.22 -10.94
CA ASN A 265 -18.51 20.29 -11.62
C ASN A 265 -19.56 19.36 -11.00
N GLN A 266 -19.14 18.19 -10.51
CA GLN A 266 -20.03 17.22 -9.85
C GLN A 266 -20.59 17.79 -8.55
N TYR A 267 -19.75 18.47 -7.77
CA TYR A 267 -20.11 19.02 -6.47
C TYR A 267 -20.41 20.52 -6.47
N LYS A 268 -20.62 21.14 -7.64
CA LYS A 268 -20.84 22.59 -7.76
C LYS A 268 -22.02 23.15 -6.94
N ASP A 269 -23.01 22.32 -6.65
CA ASP A 269 -24.19 22.69 -5.85
C ASP A 269 -23.95 22.46 -4.33
N GLU A 270 -22.88 21.72 -3.98
CA GLU A 270 -22.48 21.35 -2.62
C GLU A 270 -21.26 22.16 -2.12
N LEU A 271 -20.38 22.62 -3.03
CA LEU A 271 -19.17 23.35 -2.70
C LEU A 271 -18.83 24.47 -3.70
N ASP A 272 -18.11 25.48 -3.20
CA ASP A 272 -17.42 26.50 -3.98
C ASP A 272 -15.90 26.23 -3.95
N ALA A 273 -15.28 26.17 -5.13
CA ALA A 273 -13.85 25.93 -5.29
C ALA A 273 -13.14 27.22 -5.71
N SER A 274 -12.12 27.63 -4.97
CA SER A 274 -11.37 28.85 -5.23
C SER A 274 -9.86 28.65 -5.17
N TYR A 275 -9.14 29.57 -5.81
CA TYR A 275 -7.69 29.59 -5.89
C TYR A 275 -7.16 30.99 -5.60
N GLU A 276 -6.08 31.06 -4.82
CA GLU A 276 -5.33 32.28 -4.54
C GLU A 276 -3.83 32.02 -4.66
N PHE A 277 -3.09 32.98 -5.22
CA PHE A 277 -1.64 33.01 -5.15
C PHE A 277 -1.18 34.11 -4.19
N ASN A 278 -0.57 33.73 -3.08
CA ASN A 278 -0.01 34.67 -2.12
C ASN A 278 1.36 35.14 -2.59
N VAL A 279 1.41 36.37 -3.12
CA VAL A 279 2.64 36.99 -3.65
C VAL A 279 3.72 37.17 -2.58
N VAL A 280 3.33 37.43 -1.32
CA VAL A 280 4.28 37.71 -0.23
C VAL A 280 5.02 36.45 0.21
N HIS A 281 4.31 35.33 0.28
CA HIS A 281 4.85 34.05 0.75
C HIS A 281 5.17 33.07 -0.38
N SER A 282 5.00 33.49 -1.64
CA SER A 282 5.15 32.67 -2.85
C SER A 282 4.51 31.30 -2.71
N ASN A 283 3.21 31.26 -2.38
CA ASN A 283 2.46 30.02 -2.28
C ASN A 283 1.11 30.09 -2.98
N ASN A 284 0.69 28.93 -3.48
CA ASN A 284 -0.63 28.70 -4.04
C ASN A 284 -1.53 28.15 -2.94
N VAL A 285 -2.79 28.58 -2.92
CA VAL A 285 -3.81 28.08 -2.00
C VAL A 285 -5.05 27.72 -2.80
N ILE A 286 -5.48 26.46 -2.70
CA ILE A 286 -6.73 25.94 -3.25
C ILE A 286 -7.67 25.71 -2.07
N SER A 287 -8.90 26.22 -2.17
CA SER A 287 -9.92 26.04 -1.13
C SER A 287 -11.18 25.42 -1.71
N LEU A 288 -11.68 24.37 -1.06
CA LEU A 288 -13.01 23.80 -1.28
C LEU A 288 -13.87 24.18 -0.09
N ASN A 289 -14.89 25.00 -0.31
CA ASN A 289 -15.80 25.49 0.74
C ASN A 289 -17.17 24.84 0.57
N PHE A 290 -17.59 24.04 1.54
CA PHE A 290 -18.82 23.25 1.47
C PHE A 290 -19.99 23.98 2.13
N ASN A 291 -21.17 23.86 1.52
CA ASN A 291 -22.43 24.40 2.04
C ASN A 291 -22.81 23.73 3.37
N ASN A 292 -22.59 22.42 3.45
CA ASN A 292 -22.84 21.57 4.61
C ASN A 292 -21.52 21.04 5.21
N PRO A 293 -21.53 20.54 6.46
CA PRO A 293 -20.39 19.79 6.97
C PRO A 293 -19.98 18.67 6.02
N ILE A 294 -18.68 18.47 5.81
CA ILE A 294 -18.14 17.55 4.81
C ILE A 294 -18.67 16.12 5.03
N ILE A 295 -18.81 15.69 6.28
CA ILE A 295 -19.39 14.39 6.67
C ILE A 295 -20.83 14.17 6.16
N ARG A 296 -21.53 15.22 5.71
CA ARG A 296 -22.90 15.15 5.16
C ARG A 296 -22.95 15.19 3.63
N VAL A 297 -21.83 15.47 2.96
CA VAL A 297 -21.76 15.50 1.49
C VAL A 297 -21.91 14.07 0.99
N LYS A 298 -22.87 13.87 0.08
CA LYS A 298 -23.15 12.53 -0.43
C LYS A 298 -22.17 12.18 -1.55
N PRO A 299 -21.62 10.96 -1.57
CA PRO A 299 -20.79 10.49 -2.67
C PRO A 299 -21.53 10.52 -4.01
N ASP A 300 -20.80 10.61 -5.11
CA ASP A 300 -21.37 10.51 -6.44
C ASP A 300 -21.83 9.07 -6.71
N PRO A 301 -23.15 8.82 -6.86
CA PRO A 301 -23.66 7.47 -7.09
C PRO A 301 -23.21 6.87 -8.44
N CYS A 302 -22.68 7.69 -9.34
CA CYS A 302 -22.16 7.27 -10.63
C CYS A 302 -20.64 7.03 -10.61
N LEU A 303 -19.96 7.34 -9.51
CA LEU A 303 -18.57 6.99 -9.32
C LEU A 303 -18.46 5.58 -8.72
N ILE A 304 -17.66 4.76 -9.39
CA ILE A 304 -17.29 3.43 -8.94
C ILE A 304 -16.00 3.55 -8.13
N SER A 305 -15.99 2.96 -6.94
CA SER A 305 -14.81 2.91 -6.10
C SER A 305 -13.91 1.74 -6.51
N PHE A 306 -12.67 2.06 -6.83
CA PHE A 306 -11.61 1.07 -7.00
C PHE A 306 -10.93 0.81 -5.65
N SER A 307 -11.03 -0.41 -5.12
CA SER A 307 -10.25 -0.79 -3.95
C SER A 307 -8.76 -0.80 -4.32
N ASP A 308 -7.90 -0.25 -3.46
CA ASP A 308 -6.47 -0.14 -3.73
C ASP A 308 -5.78 -1.51 -3.90
N PHE A 309 -5.51 -1.91 -5.16
CA PHE A 309 -4.98 -3.24 -5.52
C PHE A 309 -3.51 -3.49 -5.25
N GLN A 310 -2.83 -2.56 -4.61
CA GLN A 310 -1.49 -2.83 -4.13
C GLN A 310 -1.47 -4.02 -3.16
N PHE A 311 -2.64 -4.36 -2.57
CA PHE A 311 -2.79 -5.34 -1.49
C PHE A 311 -3.89 -6.39 -1.73
N ILE A 312 -4.48 -6.41 -2.93
CA ILE A 312 -5.63 -7.24 -3.27
C ILE A 312 -5.18 -8.19 -4.38
N GLY A 313 -5.15 -9.49 -4.04
CA GLY A 313 -4.94 -10.55 -5.02
C GLY A 313 -6.10 -10.63 -6.02
N ARG A 314 -5.97 -11.50 -7.03
CA ARG A 314 -7.00 -11.60 -8.08
C ARG A 314 -8.37 -11.98 -7.52
N ALA A 315 -8.43 -12.87 -6.52
CA ALA A 315 -9.69 -13.34 -5.93
C ALA A 315 -10.42 -12.22 -5.17
N GLU A 316 -9.67 -11.40 -4.45
CA GLU A 316 -10.20 -10.26 -3.72
C GLU A 316 -10.66 -9.16 -4.69
N ALA A 317 -9.93 -8.96 -5.80
CA ALA A 317 -10.32 -8.02 -6.85
C ALA A 317 -11.61 -8.47 -7.57
N GLU A 318 -11.76 -9.78 -7.77
CA GLU A 318 -12.99 -10.39 -8.29
C GLU A 318 -14.18 -10.09 -7.37
N THR A 319 -14.02 -10.39 -6.08
CA THR A 319 -15.04 -10.18 -5.05
C THR A 319 -15.43 -8.70 -4.95
N ALA A 320 -14.44 -7.80 -4.99
CA ALA A 320 -14.68 -6.36 -5.00
C ALA A 320 -15.52 -5.93 -6.22
N GLY A 321 -15.21 -6.43 -7.42
CA GLY A 321 -16.00 -6.13 -8.62
C GLY A 321 -17.43 -6.71 -8.58
N GLU A 322 -17.61 -7.87 -7.97
CA GLU A 322 -18.92 -8.49 -7.71
C GLU A 322 -19.75 -7.73 -6.68
N SER A 323 -19.09 -7.02 -5.76
CA SER A 323 -19.77 -6.22 -4.75
C SER A 323 -20.22 -4.85 -5.26
N GLN A 324 -19.74 -4.41 -6.44
CA GLN A 324 -20.02 -3.08 -6.95
C GLN A 324 -21.52 -2.83 -7.15
N GLN A 325 -21.97 -1.64 -6.75
CA GLN A 325 -23.35 -1.19 -6.88
C GLN A 325 -23.51 -0.24 -8.08
N PHE A 326 -24.68 -0.30 -8.71
CA PHE A 326 -25.01 0.48 -9.91
C PHE A 326 -26.35 1.19 -9.74
N HIS A 327 -26.31 2.51 -9.81
CA HIS A 327 -27.46 3.39 -9.70
C HIS A 327 -28.12 3.63 -11.07
N SER A 328 -29.40 3.32 -11.22
CA SER A 328 -30.11 3.28 -12.52
C SER A 328 -30.13 4.61 -13.30
N GLU A 329 -30.11 5.71 -12.56
CA GLU A 329 -30.11 7.10 -13.04
C GLU A 329 -28.80 7.47 -13.75
N CYS A 330 -27.70 6.77 -13.47
CA CYS A 330 -26.39 7.04 -14.05
C CYS A 330 -26.40 6.75 -15.54
N LYS A 331 -26.01 7.73 -16.36
CA LYS A 331 -25.84 7.53 -17.81
C LYS A 331 -24.49 6.88 -18.13
N VAL A 332 -23.47 7.24 -17.38
CA VAL A 332 -22.10 6.74 -17.49
C VAL A 332 -21.61 6.53 -16.06
N TYR A 333 -21.03 5.37 -15.80
CA TYR A 333 -20.29 5.14 -14.56
C TYR A 333 -18.84 5.54 -14.78
N THR A 334 -18.21 6.15 -13.78
CA THR A 334 -16.80 6.53 -13.85
C THR A 334 -16.00 5.69 -12.87
N LEU A 335 -14.91 5.09 -13.32
CA LEU A 335 -13.87 4.54 -12.46
C LEU A 335 -12.61 5.37 -12.66
N HIS A 336 -12.17 6.07 -11.61
CA HIS A 336 -10.95 6.85 -11.64
C HIS A 336 -9.84 6.14 -10.86
N ILE A 337 -8.67 6.02 -11.48
CA ILE A 337 -7.48 5.43 -10.86
C ILE A 337 -6.33 6.42 -11.05
N SER A 338 -5.99 7.14 -9.98
CA SER A 338 -4.95 8.18 -9.93
C SER A 338 -3.54 7.62 -9.68
N ARG A 339 -3.45 6.51 -8.97
CA ARG A 339 -2.18 5.86 -8.56
C ARG A 339 -1.61 4.94 -9.63
N LYS A 340 -0.28 4.78 -9.67
CA LYS A 340 0.42 3.97 -10.71
C LYS A 340 0.76 2.53 -10.30
N ASP A 341 0.61 2.21 -9.03
CA ASP A 341 1.13 1.02 -8.37
C ASP A 341 0.00 0.03 -8.03
N PHE A 342 -0.63 -0.50 -9.07
CA PHE A 342 -1.61 -1.58 -8.98
C PHE A 342 -1.22 -2.74 -9.90
N MET A 343 -1.58 -3.96 -9.53
CA MET A 343 -1.35 -5.12 -10.39
C MET A 343 -2.35 -5.13 -11.55
N MET A 344 -1.87 -5.14 -12.79
CA MET A 344 -2.73 -5.15 -13.98
C MET A 344 -3.69 -6.35 -14.02
N SER A 345 -3.25 -7.52 -13.54
CA SER A 345 -4.11 -8.71 -13.49
C SER A 345 -5.25 -8.59 -12.47
N SER A 346 -5.05 -7.88 -11.35
CA SER A 346 -6.12 -7.52 -10.41
C SER A 346 -7.07 -6.51 -11.05
N LEU A 347 -6.54 -5.49 -11.74
CA LEU A 347 -7.37 -4.52 -12.47
C LEU A 347 -8.27 -5.23 -13.49
N TYR A 348 -7.73 -6.14 -14.29
CA TYR A 348 -8.50 -6.92 -15.24
C TYR A 348 -9.61 -7.72 -14.55
N MET A 349 -9.28 -8.42 -13.46
CA MET A 349 -10.26 -9.25 -12.77
C MET A 349 -11.43 -8.43 -12.24
N TYR A 350 -11.15 -7.31 -11.58
CA TYR A 350 -12.17 -6.37 -11.10
C TYR A 350 -13.02 -5.81 -12.24
N LEU A 351 -12.38 -5.28 -13.28
CA LEU A 351 -13.08 -4.69 -14.43
C LEU A 351 -13.95 -5.73 -15.12
N SER A 352 -13.51 -6.98 -15.24
CA SER A 352 -14.31 -8.04 -15.85
C SER A 352 -15.65 -8.24 -15.13
N LYS A 353 -15.65 -8.17 -13.79
CA LYS A 353 -16.85 -8.29 -12.97
C LYS A 353 -17.72 -7.05 -13.02
N VAL A 354 -17.12 -5.86 -12.97
CA VAL A 354 -17.85 -4.59 -13.15
C VAL A 354 -18.53 -4.53 -14.51
N VAL A 355 -17.79 -4.78 -15.59
CA VAL A 355 -18.30 -4.70 -16.97
C VAL A 355 -19.39 -5.73 -17.23
N SER A 356 -19.24 -6.96 -16.74
CA SER A 356 -20.26 -8.01 -16.90
C SER A 356 -21.60 -7.68 -16.22
N ARG A 357 -21.58 -6.78 -15.23
CA ARG A 357 -22.74 -6.37 -14.44
C ARG A 357 -23.23 -4.96 -14.74
N LEU A 358 -22.62 -4.26 -15.71
CA LEU A 358 -23.09 -2.94 -16.13
C LEU A 358 -24.57 -3.03 -16.55
N PRO A 359 -25.42 -2.10 -16.09
CA PRO A 359 -26.80 -2.07 -16.54
C PRO A 359 -26.90 -1.91 -18.06
N HIS A 360 -27.93 -2.51 -18.65
CA HIS A 360 -28.09 -2.60 -20.10
C HIS A 360 -28.00 -1.22 -20.79
N GLY A 361 -27.11 -1.11 -21.79
CA GLY A 361 -26.90 0.12 -22.57
C GLY A 361 -26.12 1.23 -21.85
N LYS A 362 -25.64 1.00 -20.61
CA LYS A 362 -24.78 1.93 -19.89
C LYS A 362 -23.32 1.70 -20.22
N LYS A 363 -22.49 2.71 -19.97
CA LYS A 363 -21.05 2.70 -20.26
C LYS A 363 -20.24 2.89 -18.99
N LEU A 364 -19.04 2.34 -19.01
CA LEU A 364 -17.99 2.61 -18.03
C LEU A 364 -16.97 3.56 -18.67
N ARG A 365 -16.70 4.68 -18.00
CA ARG A 365 -15.55 5.52 -18.28
C ARG A 365 -14.44 5.14 -17.31
N LEU A 366 -13.35 4.59 -17.82
CA LEU A 366 -12.18 4.23 -17.04
C LEU A 366 -11.11 5.29 -17.24
N ILE A 367 -10.70 5.96 -16.17
CA ILE A 367 -9.64 6.96 -16.19
C ILE A 367 -8.41 6.36 -15.48
N LEU A 368 -7.29 6.27 -16.20
CA LEU A 368 -6.05 5.60 -15.77
C LEU A 368 -4.90 6.60 -15.66
N PRO A 369 -3.92 6.38 -14.76
CA PRO A 369 -2.97 7.41 -14.33
C PRO A 369 -1.92 7.81 -15.38
N ASN A 370 -1.86 7.12 -16.52
CA ASN A 370 -0.94 7.41 -17.60
C ASN A 370 -1.33 6.70 -18.90
N LYS A 371 -0.68 7.12 -20.00
CA LYS A 371 -0.83 6.57 -21.34
C LYS A 371 -0.47 5.08 -21.43
N HIS A 372 0.55 4.62 -20.70
CA HIS A 372 0.98 3.23 -20.74
C HIS A 372 -0.12 2.28 -20.23
N HIS A 373 -0.72 2.59 -19.08
CA HIS A 373 -1.85 1.82 -18.55
C HIS A 373 -3.06 1.89 -19.48
N LYS A 374 -3.35 3.06 -20.08
CA LYS A 374 -4.40 3.17 -21.11
C LYS A 374 -4.14 2.18 -22.25
N GLU A 375 -2.96 2.20 -22.85
CA GLU A 375 -2.62 1.33 -23.99
C GLU A 375 -2.73 -0.17 -23.62
N MET A 376 -2.38 -0.53 -22.38
CA MET A 376 -2.54 -1.91 -21.91
C MET A 376 -4.00 -2.34 -21.77
N VAL A 377 -4.90 -1.43 -21.37
CA VAL A 377 -6.30 -1.74 -21.01
C VAL A 377 -7.28 -1.47 -22.15
N GLU A 378 -6.95 -0.58 -23.09
CA GLU A 378 -7.85 -0.10 -24.16
C GLU A 378 -8.36 -1.22 -25.08
N SER A 379 -7.68 -2.38 -25.09
CA SER A 379 -8.09 -3.56 -25.87
C SER A 379 -8.84 -4.63 -25.07
N TRP A 380 -8.99 -4.49 -23.74
CA TRP A 380 -9.59 -5.53 -22.90
C TRP A 380 -11.10 -5.70 -23.10
N PHE A 381 -11.79 -4.63 -23.46
CA PHE A 381 -13.24 -4.59 -23.55
C PHE A 381 -13.69 -3.83 -24.81
N ASP A 382 -14.94 -4.01 -25.20
CA ASP A 382 -15.54 -3.28 -26.32
C ASP A 382 -15.50 -1.75 -26.04
N PRO A 383 -14.88 -0.93 -26.91
CA PRO A 383 -14.80 0.52 -26.73
C PRO A 383 -16.17 1.22 -26.73
N GLN A 384 -17.23 0.55 -27.21
CA GLN A 384 -18.60 1.06 -27.09
C GLN A 384 -19.14 0.96 -25.67
N ILE A 385 -18.63 0.00 -24.88
CA ILE A 385 -19.03 -0.27 -23.49
C ILE A 385 -18.07 0.41 -22.51
N VAL A 386 -16.76 0.30 -22.74
CA VAL A 386 -15.72 0.85 -21.87
C VAL A 386 -14.93 1.91 -22.62
N VAL A 387 -15.04 3.16 -22.18
CA VAL A 387 -14.24 4.26 -22.70
C VAL A 387 -13.03 4.46 -21.80
N VAL A 388 -11.84 4.11 -22.28
CA VAL A 388 -10.59 4.27 -21.54
C VAL A 388 -9.96 5.62 -21.86
N VAL A 389 -9.69 6.39 -20.81
CA VAL A 389 -9.08 7.72 -20.85
C VAL A 389 -7.84 7.67 -19.96
N ALA A 390 -6.76 8.33 -20.37
CA ALA A 390 -5.62 8.55 -19.47
C ALA A 390 -5.82 9.89 -18.73
N SER A 391 -5.44 9.96 -17.45
CA SER A 391 -5.16 11.19 -16.72
C SER A 391 -3.71 11.64 -16.93
#